data_AF-A0A9E3LPI3-F1
#
_entry.id   AF-A0A9E3LPI3-F1
#
_cell.length_a   1.000
_cell.length_b   1.000
_cell.length_c   1.000
_cell.angle_alpha   90.00
_cell.angle_beta   90.00
_cell.angle_gamma   90.00
#
_symmetry.space_group_name_H-M   'P 1'
#
loop_
_entity.id
_entity.type
_entity.pdbx_description
1 polymer ?
#
loop_
_entity_poly.entity_id
_entity_poly.type
_entity_poly.pdbx_seq_one_letter_code
_entity_poly.pdbx_strand_id
1 'polypeptide(L)'
;MRTVTPAMDDWIGRVLGLDPGDRTGEGASRANTGTDSTDQPQTMTAPVVAEADETPSLQDWLTDLAAQAALLPEPPRADMLARVSQAGENPDAGAIAQLATAIAQATQAGRQKAAAEEAGNTVTYRLLCTEWEAAEVRARRQLDSFIDMLLGDTDLQADPRYPELQARSAWLEGLLPDDGGTLAVLLRQFDDATAGPARVQAQKKARAALDSYRADLAETEGLPEMQELADDLFGGQPFLSGLLTTLAELGDQLDKRA
;
A
#
# COMPACT_ATOMS: atom_id res chain seq x y z
N MET A 1 -45.19 10.98 0.88
CA MET A 1 -45.58 9.62 1.23
C MET A 1 -45.02 8.70 0.18
N ARG A 2 -43.78 8.25 0.39
CA ARG A 2 -43.27 7.04 -0.23
C ARG A 2 -43.82 5.90 0.61
N THR A 3 -44.72 5.10 0.05
CA THR A 3 -45.11 3.83 0.69
C THR A 3 -43.88 2.94 0.82
N VAL A 4 -43.72 2.27 1.97
CA VAL A 4 -42.73 1.21 2.17
C VAL A 4 -42.83 0.26 0.98
N THR A 5 -41.75 0.18 0.20
CA THR A 5 -41.73 -0.64 -1.01
C THR A 5 -41.62 -2.11 -0.61
N PRO A 6 -42.13 -3.05 -1.42
CA PRO A 6 -41.94 -4.49 -1.16
C PRO A 6 -40.46 -4.88 -0.98
N ALA A 7 -39.54 -4.17 -1.64
CA ALA A 7 -38.10 -4.37 -1.48
C ALA A 7 -37.60 -3.98 -0.08
N MET A 8 -38.08 -2.85 0.47
CA MET A 8 -37.74 -2.43 1.82
C MET A 8 -38.39 -3.32 2.88
N ASP A 9 -39.60 -3.80 2.63
CA ASP A 9 -40.31 -4.76 3.48
C ASP A 9 -39.56 -6.10 3.61
N ASP A 10 -39.11 -6.64 2.48
CA ASP A 10 -38.31 -7.87 2.40
C ASP A 10 -36.92 -7.69 3.04
N TRP A 11 -36.26 -6.55 2.80
CA TRP A 11 -34.98 -6.22 3.42
C TRP A 11 -35.08 -6.13 4.95
N ILE A 12 -36.09 -5.43 5.50
CA ILE A 12 -36.34 -5.37 6.95
C ILE A 12 -36.55 -6.79 7.48
N GLY A 13 -37.33 -7.63 6.80
CA GLY A 13 -37.54 -9.03 7.21
C GLY A 13 -36.23 -9.82 7.33
N ARG A 14 -35.36 -9.73 6.32
CA ARG A 14 -34.05 -10.40 6.30
C ARG A 14 -33.07 -9.84 7.31
N VAL A 15 -32.90 -8.52 7.36
CA VAL A 15 -31.96 -7.84 8.28
C VAL A 15 -32.35 -7.99 9.73
N LEU A 16 -33.65 -8.05 10.04
CA LEU A 16 -34.13 -8.30 11.39
C LEU A 16 -33.97 -9.75 11.83
N GLY A 17 -33.44 -10.64 10.97
CA GLY A 17 -33.36 -12.07 11.25
C GLY A 17 -34.73 -12.64 11.61
N LEU A 18 -35.80 -12.06 11.05
CA LEU A 18 -37.18 -12.54 11.21
C LEU A 18 -37.48 -13.68 10.22
N ASP A 19 -36.44 -14.38 9.76
CA ASP A 19 -36.61 -15.74 9.28
C ASP A 19 -36.69 -16.66 10.52
N PRO A 20 -37.81 -17.35 10.78
CA PRO A 20 -38.04 -18.16 11.99
C PRO A 20 -37.14 -19.41 12.11
N GLY A 21 -36.11 -19.54 11.28
CA GLY A 21 -35.22 -20.68 11.21
C GLY A 21 -33.79 -20.33 11.55
N ASP A 22 -33.44 -20.54 12.82
CA ASP A 22 -32.09 -20.90 13.25
C ASP A 22 -31.06 -19.76 13.42
N ARG A 23 -30.33 -19.81 14.56
CA ARG A 23 -28.96 -19.33 14.79
C ARG A 23 -28.67 -19.28 16.29
N THR A 24 -28.29 -20.43 16.82
CA THR A 24 -27.35 -20.51 17.95
C THR A 24 -25.94 -20.25 17.44
N GLY A 25 -25.28 -19.20 17.95
CA GLY A 25 -23.88 -18.88 17.61
C GLY A 25 -23.09 -18.47 18.85
N GLU A 26 -22.28 -19.41 19.36
CA GLU A 26 -21.27 -19.20 20.40
C GLU A 26 -20.10 -18.38 19.86
N GLY A 27 -19.79 -17.25 20.52
CA GLY A 27 -18.62 -16.43 20.22
C GLY A 27 -17.37 -16.96 20.90
N ALA A 28 -16.38 -17.38 20.12
CA ALA A 28 -15.05 -17.76 20.61
C ALA A 28 -14.10 -16.54 20.58
N SER A 29 -13.72 -16.05 21.76
CA SER A 29 -12.65 -15.06 21.93
C SER A 29 -11.28 -15.74 21.93
N ARG A 30 -10.33 -15.24 21.12
CA ARG A 30 -8.90 -15.58 21.22
C ARG A 30 -8.09 -14.36 21.60
N ALA A 31 -7.44 -14.43 22.76
CA ALA A 31 -6.42 -13.50 23.21
C ALA A 31 -5.06 -13.86 22.60
N ASN A 32 -4.30 -12.84 22.17
CA ASN A 32 -2.93 -12.97 21.69
C ASN A 32 -2.00 -12.24 22.68
N THR A 33 -1.13 -12.99 23.34
CA THR A 33 -0.10 -12.48 24.27
C THR A 33 1.23 -12.37 23.54
N GLY A 34 1.70 -11.15 23.32
CA GLY A 34 3.03 -10.86 22.78
C GLY A 34 4.11 -10.98 23.86
N THR A 35 5.19 -11.68 23.53
CA THR A 35 6.46 -11.72 24.26
C THR A 35 7.44 -10.70 23.71
N ASP A 36 8.00 -9.92 24.61
CA ASP A 36 9.05 -8.92 24.42
C ASP A 36 10.43 -9.56 24.58
N SER A 37 11.42 -9.20 23.74
CA SER A 37 12.83 -9.49 24.02
C SER A 37 13.84 -8.78 23.11
N THR A 38 14.80 -8.14 23.81
CA THR A 38 16.24 -7.99 23.51
C THR A 38 16.76 -6.91 22.54
N ASP A 39 17.04 -5.77 23.16
CA ASP A 39 18.26 -4.95 23.13
C ASP A 39 19.57 -5.59 22.61
N GLN A 40 20.30 -4.88 21.75
CA GLN A 40 21.76 -5.03 21.53
C GLN A 40 22.42 -3.68 21.16
N PRO A 41 23.57 -3.31 21.75
CA PRO A 41 24.32 -2.11 21.38
C PRO A 41 25.33 -2.36 20.25
N GLN A 42 25.43 -1.43 19.30
CA GLN A 42 26.50 -1.40 18.30
C GLN A 42 27.64 -0.47 18.73
N THR A 43 28.85 -1.04 18.80
CA THR A 43 30.13 -0.37 19.05
C THR A 43 30.60 0.39 17.81
N MET A 44 30.83 1.71 17.96
CA MET A 44 31.50 2.52 16.94
C MET A 44 33.02 2.39 17.06
N THR A 45 33.66 1.87 16.03
CA THR A 45 35.13 1.85 15.88
C THR A 45 35.53 3.02 14.99
N ALA A 46 36.37 3.92 15.52
CA ALA A 46 36.95 5.04 14.78
C ALA A 46 38.06 4.57 13.83
N PRO A 47 38.18 5.13 12.61
CA PRO A 47 39.30 4.80 11.73
C PRO A 47 40.56 5.58 12.10
N VAL A 48 41.66 4.83 12.11
CA VAL A 48 43.05 5.26 12.28
C VAL A 48 43.52 6.02 11.04
N VAL A 49 44.09 7.20 11.27
CA VAL A 49 44.77 8.01 10.26
C VAL A 49 46.15 7.38 9.98
N ALA A 50 46.37 6.94 8.75
CA ALA A 50 47.69 6.57 8.24
C ALA A 50 48.09 7.56 7.15
N GLU A 51 49.07 8.40 7.46
CA GLU A 51 49.77 9.25 6.51
C GLU A 51 50.78 8.39 5.72
N ALA A 52 50.68 8.45 4.39
CA ALA A 52 51.79 8.26 3.46
C ALA A 52 51.40 8.91 2.12
N ASP A 53 51.89 10.12 1.88
CA ASP A 53 51.79 10.84 0.59
C ASP A 53 52.70 10.14 -0.43
N GLU A 54 52.24 9.02 -0.98
CA GLU A 54 52.72 8.51 -2.27
C GLU A 54 51.76 9.02 -3.34
N THR A 55 52.21 10.00 -4.13
CA THR A 55 51.48 10.40 -5.34
C THR A 55 51.31 9.16 -6.23
N PRO A 56 50.08 8.69 -6.47
CA PRO A 56 49.84 7.47 -7.24
C PRO A 56 50.42 7.60 -8.63
N SER A 57 50.96 6.50 -9.16
CA SER A 57 51.51 6.52 -10.51
C SER A 57 50.38 6.77 -11.53
N LEU A 58 50.73 7.29 -12.70
CA LEU A 58 49.78 7.47 -13.80
C LEU A 58 49.03 6.16 -14.14
N GLN A 59 49.73 5.03 -14.03
CA GLN A 59 49.16 3.71 -14.30
C GLN A 59 48.12 3.32 -13.25
N ASP A 60 48.39 3.60 -11.97
CA ASP A 60 47.44 3.37 -10.88
C ASP A 60 46.21 4.25 -11.06
N TRP A 61 46.41 5.50 -11.47
CA TRP A 61 45.32 6.45 -11.69
C TRP A 61 44.42 6.04 -12.87
N LEU A 62 45.00 5.61 -14.00
CA LEU A 62 44.23 5.10 -15.12
C LEU A 62 43.49 3.78 -14.79
N THR A 63 44.10 2.93 -13.95
CA THR A 63 43.48 1.69 -13.47
C THR A 63 42.25 2.01 -12.60
N ASP A 64 42.37 3.01 -11.71
CA ASP A 64 41.26 3.47 -10.89
C ASP A 64 40.14 4.08 -11.74
N LEU A 65 40.46 4.91 -12.74
CA LEU A 65 39.45 5.45 -13.67
C LEU A 65 38.76 4.35 -14.48
N ALA A 66 39.48 3.31 -14.90
CA ALA A 66 38.87 2.16 -15.57
C ALA A 66 37.92 1.41 -14.64
N ALA A 67 38.30 1.20 -13.38
CA ALA A 67 37.46 0.57 -12.38
C ALA A 67 36.18 1.39 -12.11
N GLN A 68 36.30 2.71 -11.97
CA GLN A 68 35.15 3.61 -11.80
C GLN A 68 34.24 3.61 -13.04
N ALA A 69 34.80 3.66 -14.25
CA ALA A 69 34.04 3.60 -15.49
C ALA A 69 33.30 2.26 -15.67
N ALA A 70 33.89 1.14 -15.22
CA ALA A 70 33.26 -0.18 -15.28
C ALA A 70 31.99 -0.30 -14.41
N LEU A 71 31.88 0.51 -13.36
CA LEU A 71 30.70 0.54 -12.47
C LEU A 71 29.54 1.39 -13.02
N LEU A 72 29.73 2.14 -14.10
CA LEU A 72 28.67 2.96 -14.70
C LEU A 72 27.56 2.09 -15.32
N PRO A 73 26.30 2.54 -15.35
CA PRO A 73 25.26 1.88 -16.14
C PRO A 73 25.53 2.02 -17.65
N GLU A 74 24.92 1.18 -18.48
CA GLU A 74 24.84 1.41 -19.93
C GLU A 74 23.86 2.57 -20.23
N PRO A 75 24.07 3.38 -21.29
CA PRO A 75 25.10 3.29 -22.33
C PRO A 75 26.49 3.94 -22.06
N PRO A 76 26.77 4.78 -21.03
CA PRO A 76 28.05 5.48 -20.94
C PRO A 76 29.24 4.59 -20.58
N ARG A 77 29.02 3.38 -20.03
CA ARG A 77 30.10 2.46 -19.60
C ARG A 77 31.08 2.15 -20.72
N ALA A 78 30.60 1.69 -21.88
CA ALA A 78 31.45 1.26 -22.99
C ALA A 78 32.29 2.42 -23.57
N ASP A 79 31.69 3.60 -23.73
CA ASP A 79 32.37 4.81 -24.20
C ASP A 79 33.46 5.26 -23.23
N MET A 80 33.16 5.30 -21.92
CA MET A 80 34.12 5.73 -20.91
C MET A 80 35.30 4.77 -20.79
N LEU A 81 35.07 3.45 -20.86
CA LEU A 81 36.16 2.47 -20.87
C LEU A 81 37.06 2.60 -22.10
N ALA A 82 36.48 2.84 -23.29
CA ALA A 82 37.25 3.08 -24.50
C ALA A 82 38.14 4.33 -24.38
N ARG A 83 37.62 5.41 -23.80
CA ARG A 83 38.37 6.65 -23.56
C ARG A 83 39.48 6.50 -22.53
N VAL A 84 39.27 5.70 -21.47
CA VAL A 84 40.34 5.36 -20.51
C VAL A 84 41.45 4.57 -21.21
N SER A 85 41.11 3.59 -22.04
CA SER A 85 42.10 2.82 -22.80
C SER A 85 42.91 3.72 -23.75
N GLN A 86 42.24 4.62 -24.47
CA GLN A 86 42.91 5.55 -25.38
C GLN A 86 43.86 6.52 -24.64
N ALA A 87 43.48 6.95 -23.43
CA ALA A 87 44.32 7.79 -22.59
C ALA A 87 45.57 7.05 -22.04
N GLY A 88 45.51 5.72 -21.89
CA GLY A 88 46.67 4.90 -21.57
C GLY A 88 47.67 4.75 -22.72
N GLU A 89 47.18 4.77 -23.97
CA GLU A 89 48.04 4.73 -25.17
C GLU A 89 48.71 6.09 -25.44
N ASN A 90 48.00 7.20 -25.16
CA ASN A 90 48.49 8.57 -25.38
C ASN A 90 48.16 9.46 -24.18
N PRO A 91 49.00 9.44 -23.13
CA PRO A 91 48.71 10.15 -21.89
C PRO A 91 48.86 11.67 -22.05
N ASP A 92 47.75 12.37 -21.89
CA ASP A 92 47.70 13.83 -21.79
C ASP A 92 47.01 14.22 -20.48
N ALA A 93 47.70 14.99 -19.64
CA ALA A 93 47.21 15.33 -18.31
C ALA A 93 45.87 16.10 -18.34
N GLY A 94 45.68 16.96 -19.34
CA GLY A 94 44.42 17.71 -19.52
C GLY A 94 43.26 16.79 -19.91
N ALA A 95 43.50 15.88 -20.86
CA ALA A 95 42.51 14.89 -21.31
C ALA A 95 42.12 13.93 -20.19
N ILE A 96 43.07 13.47 -19.37
CA ILE A 96 42.78 12.55 -18.26
C ILE A 96 42.00 13.26 -17.16
N ALA A 97 42.32 14.51 -16.83
CA ALA A 97 41.54 15.30 -15.87
C ALA A 97 40.09 15.53 -16.36
N GLN A 98 39.90 15.79 -17.66
CA GLN A 98 38.57 15.88 -18.26
C GLN A 98 37.83 14.55 -18.23
N LEU A 99 38.52 13.43 -18.45
CA LEU A 99 37.94 12.08 -18.37
C LEU A 99 37.48 11.74 -16.95
N ALA A 100 38.30 12.04 -15.93
CA ALA A 100 37.92 11.89 -14.53
C ALA A 100 36.65 12.69 -14.20
N THR A 101 36.57 13.94 -14.69
CA THR A 101 35.38 14.79 -14.53
C THR A 101 34.15 14.18 -15.21
N ALA A 102 34.31 13.63 -16.43
CA ALA A 102 33.23 13.00 -17.17
C ALA A 102 32.70 11.73 -16.48
N ILE A 103 33.59 10.89 -15.94
CA ILE A 103 33.23 9.68 -15.17
C ILE A 103 32.48 10.07 -13.89
N ALA A 104 32.95 11.09 -13.17
CA ALA A 104 32.27 11.60 -11.98
C ALA A 104 30.85 12.13 -12.30
N GLN A 105 30.70 12.90 -13.37
CA GLN A 105 29.40 13.41 -13.84
C GLN A 105 28.46 12.27 -14.27
N ALA A 106 28.96 11.29 -15.03
CA ALA A 106 28.18 10.13 -15.44
C ALA A 106 27.73 9.28 -14.23
N THR A 107 28.60 9.14 -13.22
CA THR A 107 28.28 8.46 -11.96
C THR A 107 27.19 9.19 -11.20
N GLN A 108 27.29 10.51 -11.06
CA GLN A 108 26.27 11.34 -10.41
C GLN A 108 24.94 11.27 -11.16
N ALA A 109 24.95 11.36 -12.49
CA ALA A 109 23.75 11.24 -13.32
C ALA A 109 23.12 9.84 -13.21
N GLY A 110 23.93 8.78 -13.15
CA GLY A 110 23.47 7.42 -12.92
C GLY A 110 22.81 7.25 -11.55
N ARG A 111 23.41 7.81 -10.49
CA ARG A 111 22.80 7.83 -9.14
C ARG A 111 21.52 8.65 -9.09
N GLN A 112 21.48 9.79 -9.77
CA GLN A 112 20.26 10.63 -9.86
C GLN A 112 19.16 9.93 -10.65
N LYS A 113 19.49 9.22 -11.73
CA LYS A 113 18.54 8.42 -12.50
C LYS A 113 18.01 7.25 -11.68
N ALA A 114 18.88 6.50 -11.01
CA ALA A 114 18.48 5.43 -10.10
C ALA A 114 17.60 5.95 -8.97
N ALA A 115 17.99 7.07 -8.32
CA ALA A 115 17.19 7.71 -7.29
C ALA A 115 15.87 8.29 -7.83
N ALA A 116 15.79 8.71 -9.09
CA ALA A 116 14.55 9.19 -9.71
C ALA A 116 13.62 8.03 -10.11
N GLU A 117 14.17 6.91 -10.59
CA GLU A 117 13.43 5.66 -10.82
C GLU A 117 12.91 5.07 -9.49
N GLU A 118 13.73 5.17 -8.44
CA GLU A 118 13.37 4.77 -7.08
C GLU A 118 12.33 5.73 -6.49
N ALA A 119 12.51 7.05 -6.58
CA ALA A 119 11.53 8.05 -6.12
C ALA A 119 10.20 8.01 -6.89
N GLY A 120 10.23 7.69 -8.19
CA GLY A 120 9.03 7.42 -8.98
C GLY A 120 8.25 6.19 -8.49
N ASN A 121 8.92 5.27 -7.79
CA ASN A 121 8.33 4.08 -7.18
C ASN A 121 7.94 4.29 -5.70
N THR A 122 8.73 4.99 -4.91
CA THR A 122 8.49 5.22 -3.46
C THR A 122 7.28 6.11 -3.18
N VAL A 123 6.87 6.95 -4.14
CA VAL A 123 5.66 7.79 -3.99
C VAL A 123 4.38 6.99 -4.22
N THR A 124 4.43 5.78 -4.80
CA THR A 124 3.19 5.06 -5.16
C THR A 124 2.60 4.25 -4.01
N TYR A 125 3.38 3.56 -3.15
CA TYR A 125 2.78 2.70 -2.11
C TYR A 125 2.30 3.45 -0.87
N ARG A 126 2.96 4.55 -0.51
CA ARG A 126 2.42 5.47 0.50
C ARG A 126 1.13 6.12 0.04
N LEU A 127 1.05 6.43 -1.25
CA LEU A 127 -0.19 6.90 -1.86
C LEU A 127 -1.27 5.81 -1.80
N LEU A 128 -0.96 4.57 -2.19
CA LEU A 128 -1.91 3.44 -2.10
C LEU A 128 -2.38 3.17 -0.66
N CYS A 129 -1.48 3.27 0.32
CA CYS A 129 -1.83 3.17 1.74
C CYS A 129 -2.79 4.30 2.16
N THR A 130 -2.50 5.54 1.73
CA THR A 130 -3.35 6.70 2.00
C THR A 130 -4.71 6.59 1.30
N GLU A 131 -4.74 6.09 0.06
CA GLU A 131 -5.95 5.85 -0.73
C GLU A 131 -6.81 4.77 -0.09
N TRP A 132 -6.20 3.68 0.40
CA TRP A 132 -6.88 2.64 1.16
C TRP A 132 -7.53 3.19 2.43
N GLU A 133 -6.75 3.83 3.30
CA GLU A 133 -7.24 4.40 4.57
C GLU A 133 -8.35 5.45 4.31
N ALA A 134 -8.19 6.27 3.26
CA ALA A 134 -9.21 7.24 2.87
C ALA A 134 -10.49 6.59 2.33
N ALA A 135 -10.38 5.49 1.59
CA ALA A 135 -11.53 4.75 1.07
C ALA A 135 -12.30 4.05 2.20
N GLU A 136 -11.61 3.44 3.16
CA GLU A 136 -12.24 2.81 4.32
C GLU A 136 -13.01 3.84 5.17
N VAL A 137 -12.35 4.96 5.51
CA VAL A 137 -12.99 6.05 6.26
C VAL A 137 -14.18 6.63 5.49
N ARG A 138 -14.09 6.75 4.17
CA ARG A 138 -15.19 7.23 3.33
C ARG A 138 -16.35 6.25 3.32
N ALA A 139 -16.09 4.96 3.14
CA ALA A 139 -17.11 3.91 3.12
C ALA A 139 -17.86 3.87 4.46
N ARG A 140 -17.14 3.93 5.60
CA ARG A 140 -17.75 4.02 6.94
C ARG A 140 -18.65 5.23 7.08
N ARG A 141 -18.17 6.44 6.75
CA ARG A 141 -18.99 7.67 6.80
C ARG A 141 -20.22 7.62 5.89
N GLN A 142 -20.10 6.98 4.72
CA GLN A 142 -21.20 6.83 3.78
C GLN A 142 -22.25 5.83 4.30
N LEU A 143 -21.80 4.75 4.94
CA LEU A 143 -22.68 3.80 5.62
C LEU A 143 -23.39 4.46 6.81
N ASP A 144 -22.66 5.18 7.66
CA ASP A 144 -23.24 5.93 8.80
C ASP A 144 -24.28 6.94 8.31
N SER A 145 -23.94 7.73 7.29
CA SER A 145 -24.87 8.69 6.69
C SER A 145 -26.09 8.00 6.08
N PHE A 146 -25.94 6.80 5.52
CA PHE A 146 -27.04 6.02 5.00
C PHE A 146 -27.96 5.53 6.13
N ILE A 147 -27.39 5.02 7.23
CA ILE A 147 -28.13 4.59 8.41
C ILE A 147 -28.89 5.77 9.02
N ASP A 148 -28.27 6.94 9.14
CA ASP A 148 -28.93 8.18 9.62
C ASP A 148 -30.11 8.57 8.73
N MET A 149 -29.96 8.51 7.40
CA MET A 149 -31.05 8.78 6.46
C MET A 149 -32.18 7.74 6.59
N LEU A 150 -31.83 6.47 6.74
CA LEU A 150 -32.76 5.37 6.91
C LEU A 150 -33.60 5.54 8.19
N LEU A 151 -32.95 5.87 9.32
CA LEU A 151 -33.62 6.10 10.60
C LEU A 151 -34.37 7.44 10.63
N GLY A 152 -33.93 8.42 9.85
CA GLY A 152 -34.58 9.73 9.71
C GLY A 152 -35.82 9.73 8.82
N ASP A 153 -36.07 8.66 8.06
CA ASP A 153 -37.19 8.58 7.12
C ASP A 153 -38.53 8.44 7.87
N THR A 154 -39.44 9.40 7.66
CA THR A 154 -40.72 9.46 8.37
C THR A 154 -41.69 8.36 7.98
N ASP A 155 -41.62 7.86 6.74
CA ASP A 155 -42.48 6.78 6.28
C ASP A 155 -42.01 5.45 6.91
N LEU A 156 -40.70 5.26 7.11
CA LEU A 156 -40.14 4.16 7.90
C LEU A 156 -40.47 4.26 9.38
N GLN A 157 -40.40 5.45 9.99
CA GLN A 157 -40.77 5.66 11.39
C GLN A 157 -42.23 5.30 11.69
N ALA A 158 -43.09 5.32 10.67
CA ALA A 158 -44.48 4.90 10.80
C ALA A 158 -44.68 3.37 10.67
N ASP A 159 -43.65 2.61 10.25
CA ASP A 159 -43.71 1.15 10.17
C ASP A 159 -43.69 0.53 11.58
N PRO A 160 -44.57 -0.45 11.88
CA PRO A 160 -44.59 -1.12 13.18
C PRO A 160 -43.26 -1.78 13.60
N ARG A 161 -42.36 -2.07 12.64
CA ARG A 161 -41.05 -2.71 12.87
C ARG A 161 -39.90 -1.72 13.04
N TYR A 162 -40.20 -0.42 13.03
CA TYR A 162 -39.17 0.62 13.19
C TYR A 162 -38.36 0.48 14.49
N PRO A 163 -38.95 0.13 15.66
CA PRO A 163 -38.18 -0.07 16.88
C PRO A 163 -37.11 -1.16 16.75
N GLU A 164 -37.40 -2.24 16.03
CA GLU A 164 -36.46 -3.33 15.76
C GLU A 164 -35.33 -2.87 14.83
N LEU A 165 -35.67 -2.09 13.78
CA LEU A 165 -34.68 -1.49 12.89
C LEU A 165 -33.74 -0.56 13.67
N GLN A 166 -34.30 0.28 14.53
CA GLN A 166 -33.55 1.17 15.40
C GLN A 166 -32.63 0.39 16.35
N ALA A 167 -33.12 -0.69 16.96
CA ALA A 167 -32.31 -1.54 17.83
C ALA A 167 -31.15 -2.24 17.11
N ARG A 168 -31.26 -2.46 15.78
CA ARG A 168 -30.20 -3.06 14.95
C ARG A 168 -29.23 -2.07 14.32
N SER A 169 -29.49 -0.76 14.42
CA SER A 169 -28.60 0.27 13.83
C SER A 169 -27.13 0.14 14.22
N ALA A 170 -26.84 -0.15 15.50
CA ALA A 170 -25.48 -0.36 15.97
C ALA A 170 -24.78 -1.59 15.35
N TRP A 171 -25.55 -2.61 14.96
CA TRP A 171 -25.00 -3.74 14.20
C TRP A 171 -24.75 -3.34 12.74
N LEU A 172 -25.61 -2.52 12.14
CA LEU A 172 -25.44 -2.00 10.78
C LEU A 172 -24.13 -1.19 10.65
N GLU A 173 -23.78 -0.38 11.64
CA GLU A 173 -22.51 0.36 11.69
C GLU A 173 -21.28 -0.58 11.65
N GLY A 174 -21.43 -1.79 12.17
CA GLY A 174 -20.38 -2.81 12.23
C GLY A 174 -20.28 -3.71 11.00
N LEU A 175 -21.09 -3.48 9.95
CA LEU A 175 -21.08 -4.34 8.76
C LEU A 175 -19.80 -4.22 7.93
N LEU A 176 -19.16 -3.05 7.90
CA LEU A 176 -17.87 -2.93 7.23
C LEU A 176 -16.79 -3.57 8.12
N PRO A 177 -16.15 -4.67 7.67
CA PRO A 177 -15.13 -5.33 8.45
C PRO A 177 -14.00 -4.36 8.77
N ASP A 178 -13.50 -4.46 10.00
CA ASP A 178 -12.32 -3.74 10.47
C ASP A 178 -11.12 -4.69 10.39
N ASP A 179 -10.14 -4.34 9.58
CA ASP A 179 -8.89 -5.11 9.45
C ASP A 179 -7.86 -4.72 10.52
N GLY A 180 -8.20 -3.79 11.42
CA GLY A 180 -7.32 -3.24 12.44
C GLY A 180 -6.12 -2.48 11.86
N GLY A 181 -6.19 -2.02 10.62
CA GLY A 181 -5.09 -1.41 9.88
C GLY A 181 -4.05 -2.42 9.36
N THR A 182 -4.35 -3.72 9.38
CA THR A 182 -3.43 -4.78 8.96
C THR A 182 -2.96 -4.60 7.52
N LEU A 183 -3.87 -4.30 6.58
CA LEU A 183 -3.55 -4.08 5.19
C LEU A 183 -2.66 -2.85 5.02
N ALA A 184 -2.97 -1.75 5.70
CA ALA A 184 -2.17 -0.53 5.68
C ALA A 184 -0.72 -0.78 6.17
N VAL A 185 -0.57 -1.53 7.27
CA VAL A 185 0.74 -1.92 7.81
C VAL A 185 1.52 -2.77 6.80
N LEU A 186 0.88 -3.74 6.17
CA LEU A 186 1.54 -4.61 5.20
C LEU A 186 1.91 -3.89 3.90
N LEU A 187 1.09 -2.94 3.44
CA LEU A 187 1.42 -2.06 2.32
C LEU A 187 2.64 -1.18 2.62
N ARG A 188 2.76 -0.64 3.85
CA ARG A 188 3.96 0.10 4.29
C ARG A 188 5.19 -0.79 4.36
N GLN A 189 5.08 -2.01 4.91
CA GLN A 189 6.18 -2.98 4.92
C GLN A 189 6.66 -3.33 3.50
N PHE A 190 5.74 -3.38 2.53
CA PHE A 190 6.09 -3.59 1.14
C PHE A 190 6.82 -2.39 0.52
N ASP A 191 6.43 -1.17 0.87
CA ASP A 191 7.13 0.06 0.48
C ASP A 191 8.57 0.10 1.04
N ASP A 192 8.73 -0.24 2.31
CA ASP A 192 10.03 -0.23 3.01
C ASP A 192 10.99 -1.33 2.53
N ALA A 193 10.49 -2.34 1.82
CA ALA A 193 11.31 -3.44 1.31
C ALA A 193 12.08 -3.04 0.04
N THR A 194 13.38 -2.78 0.20
CA THR A 194 14.25 -2.19 -0.83
C THR A 194 14.46 -3.04 -2.09
N ALA A 195 14.50 -4.37 -2.02
CA ALA A 195 14.44 -5.29 -3.18
C ALA A 195 14.50 -6.78 -2.75
N GLY A 196 14.37 -7.68 -3.74
CA GLY A 196 14.75 -9.10 -3.61
C GLY A 196 13.75 -9.93 -2.80
N PRO A 197 14.21 -11.00 -2.12
CA PRO A 197 13.31 -11.95 -1.43
C PRO A 197 12.41 -11.29 -0.37
N ALA A 198 12.90 -10.27 0.33
CA ALA A 198 12.13 -9.52 1.32
C ALA A 198 10.95 -8.79 0.70
N ARG A 199 11.16 -8.17 -0.48
CA ARG A 199 10.12 -7.45 -1.23
C ARG A 199 9.04 -8.41 -1.75
N VAL A 200 9.44 -9.56 -2.30
CA VAL A 200 8.50 -10.62 -2.74
C VAL A 200 7.67 -11.14 -1.57
N GLN A 201 8.30 -11.33 -0.40
CA GLN A 201 7.58 -11.80 0.79
C GLN A 201 6.59 -10.74 1.31
N ALA A 202 7.00 -9.47 1.37
CA ALA A 202 6.13 -8.37 1.80
C ALA A 202 4.93 -8.20 0.86
N GLN A 203 5.15 -8.31 -0.46
CA GLN A 203 4.08 -8.32 -1.45
C GLN A 203 3.08 -9.45 -1.21
N LYS A 204 3.56 -10.69 -1.01
CA LYS A 204 2.70 -11.84 -0.77
C LYS A 204 1.84 -11.65 0.48
N LYS A 205 2.39 -11.04 1.54
CA LYS A 205 1.63 -10.72 2.75
C LYS A 205 0.57 -9.65 2.49
N ALA A 206 0.92 -8.56 1.83
CA ALA A 206 -0.03 -7.50 1.48
C ALA A 206 -1.17 -8.04 0.60
N ARG A 207 -0.84 -8.91 -0.37
CA ARG A 207 -1.85 -9.57 -1.21
C ARG A 207 -2.76 -10.48 -0.41
N ALA A 208 -2.20 -11.31 0.49
CA ALA A 208 -3.01 -12.18 1.34
C ALA A 208 -3.96 -11.39 2.25
N ALA A 209 -3.53 -10.25 2.79
CA ALA A 209 -4.39 -9.38 3.59
C ALA A 209 -5.49 -8.72 2.76
N LEU A 210 -5.17 -8.25 1.54
CA LEU A 210 -6.15 -7.71 0.60
C LEU A 210 -7.22 -8.76 0.24
N ASP A 211 -6.79 -9.98 -0.07
CA ASP A 211 -7.69 -11.07 -0.44
C ASP A 211 -8.55 -11.52 0.77
N SER A 212 -7.98 -11.54 1.97
CA SER A 212 -8.73 -11.79 3.22
C SER A 212 -9.81 -10.75 3.43
N TYR A 213 -9.48 -9.47 3.34
CA TYR A 213 -10.45 -8.39 3.55
C TYR A 213 -11.59 -8.43 2.53
N ARG A 214 -11.28 -8.74 1.26
CA ARG A 214 -12.29 -8.93 0.21
C ARG A 214 -13.20 -10.13 0.51
N ALA A 215 -12.65 -11.22 1.05
CA ALA A 215 -13.43 -12.37 1.47
C ALA A 215 -14.36 -12.01 2.64
N ASP A 216 -13.84 -11.32 3.66
CA ASP A 216 -14.63 -10.85 4.82
C ASP A 216 -15.79 -9.94 4.37
N LEU A 217 -15.54 -9.02 3.42
CA LEU A 217 -16.58 -8.20 2.80
C LEU A 217 -17.64 -9.04 2.07
N ALA A 218 -17.23 -10.04 1.30
CA ALA A 218 -18.13 -10.89 0.54
C ALA A 218 -18.97 -11.83 1.43
N GLU A 219 -18.45 -12.19 2.61
CA GLU A 219 -19.14 -13.01 3.61
C GLU A 219 -20.03 -12.18 4.54
N THR A 220 -19.94 -10.85 4.49
CA THR A 220 -20.77 -9.95 5.30
C THR A 220 -22.22 -9.97 4.80
N GLU A 221 -23.09 -10.67 5.52
CA GLU A 221 -24.52 -10.80 5.24
C GLU A 221 -25.23 -9.43 5.30
N GLY A 222 -26.03 -9.12 4.29
CA GLY A 222 -26.85 -7.90 4.23
C GLY A 222 -26.14 -6.65 3.69
N LEU A 223 -24.80 -6.66 3.55
CA LEU A 223 -24.06 -5.51 3.05
C LEU A 223 -24.33 -5.22 1.55
N PRO A 224 -24.38 -6.21 0.64
CA PRO A 224 -24.78 -5.98 -0.75
C PRO A 224 -26.21 -5.45 -0.87
N GLU A 225 -27.15 -6.01 -0.11
CA GLU A 225 -28.55 -5.59 -0.12
C GLU A 225 -28.74 -4.17 0.41
N MET A 226 -27.94 -3.77 1.41
CA MET A 226 -27.93 -2.38 1.88
C MET A 226 -27.43 -1.42 0.81
N GLN A 227 -26.43 -1.82 0.02
CA GLN A 227 -25.95 -1.00 -1.08
C GLN A 227 -27.06 -0.83 -2.14
N GLU A 228 -27.76 -1.91 -2.51
CA GLU A 228 -28.90 -1.85 -3.42
C GLU A 228 -30.02 -0.94 -2.88
N LEU A 229 -30.35 -1.04 -1.60
CA LEU A 229 -31.35 -0.19 -0.95
C LEU A 229 -30.93 1.29 -0.97
N ALA A 230 -29.66 1.58 -0.70
CA ALA A 230 -29.11 2.93 -0.74
C ALA A 230 -29.19 3.53 -2.16
N ASP A 231 -28.89 2.71 -3.18
CA ASP A 231 -28.95 3.09 -4.59
C ASP A 231 -30.38 3.37 -5.05
N ASP A 232 -31.33 2.51 -4.70
CA ASP A 232 -32.72 2.61 -5.14
C ASP A 232 -33.51 3.72 -4.44
N LEU A 233 -33.34 3.85 -3.11
CA LEU A 233 -34.24 4.66 -2.29
C LEU A 233 -33.61 5.93 -1.74
N PHE A 234 -32.29 5.97 -1.56
CA PHE A 234 -31.59 7.04 -0.83
C PHE A 234 -30.57 7.81 -1.67
N GLY A 235 -30.64 7.70 -3.00
CA GLY A 235 -29.84 8.52 -3.91
C GLY A 235 -28.40 8.05 -4.12
N GLY A 236 -28.09 6.79 -3.76
CA GLY A 236 -26.86 6.10 -4.12
C GLY A 236 -25.62 6.55 -3.37
N GLN A 237 -25.52 6.16 -2.10
CA GLN A 237 -24.26 6.25 -1.34
C GLN A 237 -23.39 5.03 -1.67
N PRO A 238 -22.25 5.18 -2.36
CA PRO A 238 -21.46 4.06 -2.87
C PRO A 238 -20.49 3.49 -1.82
N PHE A 239 -20.94 3.19 -0.60
CA PHE A 239 -20.06 2.75 0.47
C PHE A 239 -19.37 1.40 0.14
N LEU A 240 -20.11 0.42 -0.40
CA LEU A 240 -19.56 -0.88 -0.76
C LEU A 240 -18.88 -0.82 -2.14
N SER A 241 -19.55 -0.25 -3.14
CA SER A 241 -19.05 -0.21 -4.51
C SER A 241 -17.75 0.61 -4.63
N GLY A 242 -17.67 1.76 -3.96
CA GLY A 242 -16.45 2.57 -3.91
C GLY A 242 -15.29 1.88 -3.20
N LEU A 243 -15.57 1.12 -2.15
CA LEU A 243 -14.57 0.32 -1.43
C LEU A 243 -14.05 -0.83 -2.30
N LEU A 244 -14.94 -1.57 -2.97
CA LEU A 244 -14.57 -2.66 -3.88
C LEU A 244 -13.74 -2.18 -5.08
N THR A 245 -14.05 -1.00 -5.64
CA THR A 245 -13.22 -0.39 -6.69
C THR A 245 -11.81 -0.10 -6.18
N THR A 246 -11.69 0.52 -5.01
CA THR A 246 -10.37 0.84 -4.42
C THR A 246 -9.58 -0.44 -4.15
N LEU A 247 -10.24 -1.47 -3.59
CA LEU A 247 -9.63 -2.78 -3.37
C LEU A 247 -9.14 -3.38 -4.69
N ALA A 248 -9.94 -3.35 -5.76
CA ALA A 248 -9.57 -3.84 -7.09
C ALA A 248 -8.31 -3.14 -7.62
N GLU A 249 -8.29 -1.81 -7.57
CA GLU A 249 -7.15 -0.98 -7.99
C GLU A 249 -5.88 -1.29 -7.18
N LEU A 250 -6.00 -1.46 -5.86
CA LEU A 250 -4.88 -1.88 -5.00
C LEU A 250 -4.30 -3.23 -5.43
N GLY A 251 -5.16 -4.20 -5.74
CA GLY A 251 -4.76 -5.53 -6.23
C GLY A 251 -3.98 -5.43 -7.54
N ASP A 252 -4.49 -4.66 -8.50
CA ASP A 252 -3.85 -4.42 -9.79
C ASP A 252 -2.47 -3.75 -9.63
N GLN A 253 -2.35 -2.80 -8.71
CA GLN A 253 -1.09 -2.10 -8.46
C GLN A 253 -0.06 -2.99 -7.77
N LEU A 254 -0.51 -3.86 -6.86
CA LEU A 254 0.34 -4.90 -6.26
C LEU A 254 0.87 -5.86 -7.32
N ASP A 255 0.04 -6.26 -8.30
CA ASP A 255 0.45 -7.22 -9.33
C ASP A 255 1.37 -6.62 -10.41
N LYS A 256 1.16 -5.36 -10.79
CA LYS A 256 1.96 -4.67 -11.84
C LYS A 256 3.40 -4.38 -11.44
N ARG A 257 3.73 -4.45 -10.16
CA ARG A 257 5.01 -4.01 -9.60
C ARG A 257 5.75 -5.10 -8.80
N ALA A 258 5.39 -6.37 -9.07
CA ALA A 258 6.12 -7.60 -8.71
C ALA A 258 7.35 -7.78 -9.59
#